data_AF-A0A7L5ALW5-F1
#
_entry.id   AF-A0A7L5ALW5-F1
#
_cell.length_a   1.000
_cell.length_b   1.000
_cell.length_c   1.000
_cell.angle_alpha   90.00
_cell.angle_beta   90.00
_cell.angle_gamma   90.00
#
_symmetry.space_group_name_H-M   'P 1'
#
loop_
_entity.id
_entity.type
_entity.pdbx_description
1 polymer ?
#
loop_
_entity_poly.entity_id
_entity_poly.type
_entity_poly.pdbx_seq_one_letter_code
_entity_poly.pdbx_strand_id
1 'polypeptide(L)'
;MTILDRNASNRENAPHTYLCMTNNRLIHIPTSTATLADNGRIINPYLVAQANDRVTQTGALDLLASWRTPHQRVGHERSTVSDRVILVGLVLLAGERSPHTITTLADLIQHRLAPESRELLCLPTPESNTDLETACWYSRIGDAYHRLLDLMDPFPQKRGRTFTFTETQAALDAHDPEREMIMKARLDTFTNAFLQMTFREQPQNLREGTISLAIGEKLLASPSRRGRSRVRRSSSPKWGWSACIALVMNSEKHGAPRKLQLAIGATVNPPSAASADAAQNVMGAALLTRLPIGVVHADKRYFPAAPDADVGSALEAKGSMHAQRVLPYDSPEWEALRGHAGYSLERLNARIHRSTDFTHATGALSTIEGLAAAQLALTIVLTDANLRTIAAAAARSEQPAPH
;
A
#
# COMPACT_ATOMS: atom_id res chain seq x y z
N MET A 1 49.73 -49.93 15.75
CA MET A 1 48.94 -51.14 16.01
C MET A 1 47.50 -50.71 16.22
N THR A 2 46.68 -51.01 15.22
CA THR A 2 45.22 -51.19 15.23
C THR A 2 44.28 -49.98 15.41
N ILE A 3 43.50 -49.80 14.35
CA ILE A 3 42.27 -49.00 14.17
C ILE A 3 41.15 -49.56 15.05
N LEU A 4 40.31 -48.71 15.64
CA LEU A 4 38.89 -49.01 15.82
C LEU A 4 38.04 -47.74 15.64
N ASP A 5 37.08 -47.85 14.73
CA ASP A 5 36.03 -46.89 14.40
C ASP A 5 34.66 -47.52 14.71
N ARG A 6 33.63 -46.68 14.89
CA ARG A 6 32.19 -46.92 15.18
C ARG A 6 31.87 -47.24 16.65
N ASN A 7 30.91 -46.60 17.33
CA ASN A 7 29.60 -46.14 16.87
C ASN A 7 28.95 -45.15 17.86
N ALA A 8 27.98 -44.39 17.33
CA ALA A 8 27.17 -43.34 17.94
C ALA A 8 26.37 -43.73 19.20
N SER A 9 26.15 -42.76 20.10
CA SER A 9 24.82 -42.16 20.32
C SER A 9 24.76 -41.26 21.58
N ASN A 10 24.11 -40.11 21.38
CA ASN A 10 23.31 -39.33 22.35
C ASN A 10 23.97 -38.31 23.31
N ARG A 11 23.37 -37.09 23.24
CA ARG A 11 23.46 -35.89 24.12
C ARG A 11 24.67 -34.99 23.78
N GLU A 12 24.54 -33.73 23.36
CA GLU A 12 23.52 -32.69 23.59
C GLU A 12 23.45 -31.71 22.40
N ASN A 13 22.23 -31.40 21.96
CA ASN A 13 21.92 -30.21 21.16
C ASN A 13 22.08 -28.97 22.05
N ALA A 14 23.11 -28.17 21.81
CA ALA A 14 23.16 -26.79 22.25
C ALA A 14 23.22 -25.88 21.01
N PRO A 15 22.28 -24.95 20.80
CA PRO A 15 22.36 -24.02 19.67
C PRO A 15 23.51 -23.04 19.89
N HIS A 16 24.48 -23.05 18.98
CA HIS A 16 25.53 -22.04 18.93
C HIS A 16 24.91 -20.66 18.70
N THR A 17 25.06 -19.79 19.69
CA THR A 17 24.65 -18.38 19.63
C THR A 17 25.75 -17.60 18.92
N TYR A 18 25.48 -17.06 17.73
CA TYR A 18 26.42 -16.16 17.05
C TYR A 18 25.93 -14.70 17.18
N LEU A 19 26.82 -13.85 17.71
CA LEU A 19 26.63 -12.42 17.91
C LEU A 19 27.22 -11.67 16.70
N CYS A 20 26.39 -10.97 15.93
CA CYS A 20 26.84 -10.02 14.91
C CYS A 20 26.61 -8.59 15.42
N MET A 21 27.65 -7.76 15.43
CA MET A 21 27.59 -6.37 15.86
C MET A 21 27.46 -5.42 14.66
N THR A 22 26.35 -4.68 14.59
CA THR A 22 26.30 -3.37 13.95
C THR A 22 25.50 -2.39 14.83
N ASN A 23 26.12 -1.25 15.17
CA ASN A 23 25.54 -0.13 15.94
C ASN A 23 24.85 -0.47 17.28
N ASN A 24 25.59 -1.12 18.17
CA ASN A 24 25.37 -1.16 19.63
C ASN A 24 23.97 -1.56 20.13
N ARG A 25 23.25 -2.42 19.41
CA ARG A 25 22.03 -3.09 19.89
C ARG A 25 22.02 -4.57 19.53
N LEU A 26 21.79 -5.41 20.56
CA LEU A 26 21.50 -6.84 20.42
C LEU A 26 20.10 -7.00 19.81
N ILE A 27 20.02 -7.44 18.56
CA ILE A 27 18.76 -7.87 17.95
C ILE A 27 18.69 -9.40 18.07
N HIS A 28 17.76 -9.88 18.89
CA HIS A 28 17.42 -11.29 18.93
C HIS A 28 16.73 -11.65 17.60
N ILE A 29 17.40 -12.43 16.76
CA ILE A 29 16.75 -13.06 15.61
C ILE A 29 16.00 -14.26 16.16
N PRO A 30 14.66 -14.31 16.15
CA PRO A 30 13.96 -15.52 16.51
C PRO A 30 14.27 -16.57 15.44
N THR A 31 14.86 -17.69 15.86
CA THR A 31 14.97 -18.90 15.07
C THR A 31 13.56 -19.44 14.82
N SER A 32 12.89 -18.90 13.80
CA SER A 32 11.61 -19.43 13.37
C SER A 32 11.87 -20.60 12.45
N THR A 33 11.81 -21.80 13.03
CA THR A 33 11.38 -23.03 12.35
C THR A 33 9.95 -22.86 11.84
N ALA A 34 9.74 -21.93 10.90
CA ALA A 34 8.55 -21.88 10.09
C ALA A 34 8.75 -22.92 8.97
N THR A 35 8.01 -24.00 9.09
CA THR A 35 7.75 -24.98 8.04
C THR A 35 7.72 -24.32 6.66
N LEU A 36 8.63 -24.78 5.80
CA LEU A 36 8.71 -24.51 4.35
C LEU A 36 7.37 -24.85 3.68
N ALA A 37 6.42 -23.92 3.72
CA ALA A 37 5.29 -23.93 2.81
C ALA A 37 5.80 -23.41 1.46
N ASP A 38 6.19 -24.31 0.55
CA ASP A 38 6.27 -24.16 -0.92
C ASP A 38 6.77 -22.81 -1.51
N ASN A 39 7.65 -22.08 -0.82
CA ASN A 39 8.13 -20.74 -1.23
C ASN A 39 9.40 -20.76 -2.10
N GLY A 40 9.90 -21.95 -2.47
CA GLY A 40 11.17 -22.15 -3.19
C GLY A 40 11.11 -21.95 -4.71
N ARG A 41 10.03 -21.38 -5.25
CA ARG A 41 9.89 -21.21 -6.71
C ARG A 41 10.47 -19.87 -7.16
N ILE A 42 11.45 -19.95 -8.08
CA ILE A 42 11.97 -18.81 -8.82
C ILE A 42 10.82 -18.10 -9.55
N ILE A 43 10.73 -16.79 -9.38
CA ILE A 43 9.72 -15.95 -10.04
C ILE A 43 10.03 -15.90 -11.53
N ASN A 44 9.00 -16.08 -12.35
CA ASN A 44 9.12 -16.00 -13.80
C ASN A 44 9.66 -14.61 -14.21
N PRO A 45 10.77 -14.53 -14.98
CA PRO A 45 11.35 -13.26 -15.43
C PRO A 45 10.35 -12.34 -16.14
N TYR A 46 9.36 -12.89 -16.85
CA TYR A 46 8.30 -12.12 -17.48
C TYR A 46 7.46 -11.33 -16.46
N LEU A 47 7.15 -11.93 -15.31
CA LEU A 47 6.41 -11.25 -14.24
C LEU A 47 7.24 -10.14 -13.61
N VAL A 48 8.55 -10.33 -13.48
CA VAL A 48 9.48 -9.30 -12.98
C VAL A 48 9.55 -8.13 -13.95
N ALA A 49 9.68 -8.40 -15.25
CA ALA A 49 9.68 -7.38 -16.30
C ALA A 49 8.36 -6.60 -16.30
N GLN A 50 7.21 -7.28 -16.26
CA GLN A 50 5.91 -6.63 -16.20
C GLN A 50 5.74 -5.76 -14.94
N ALA A 51 6.21 -6.23 -13.78
CA ALA A 51 6.18 -5.43 -12.54
C ALA A 51 7.08 -4.19 -12.64
N ASN A 52 8.29 -4.34 -13.21
CA ASN A 52 9.21 -3.23 -13.46
C ASN A 52 8.61 -2.18 -14.41
N ASP A 53 7.95 -2.62 -15.48
CA ASP A 53 7.30 -1.73 -16.45
C ASP A 53 6.16 -0.94 -15.80
N ARG A 54 5.31 -1.62 -15.01
CA ARG A 54 4.25 -0.95 -14.24
C ARG A 54 4.81 0.08 -13.27
N VAL A 55 5.84 -0.27 -12.50
CA VAL A 55 6.51 0.67 -11.58
C VAL A 55 7.06 1.86 -12.36
N THR A 56 7.68 1.64 -13.52
CA THR A 56 8.20 2.71 -14.37
C THR A 56 7.07 3.62 -14.88
N GLN A 57 5.96 3.04 -15.35
CA GLN A 57 4.80 3.77 -15.87
C GLN A 57 4.07 4.61 -14.82
N THR A 58 4.26 4.32 -13.52
CA THR A 58 3.72 5.19 -12.47
C THR A 58 4.38 6.56 -12.45
N GLY A 59 5.63 6.70 -12.90
CA GLY A 59 6.45 7.91 -12.69
C GLY A 59 6.89 8.10 -11.23
N ALA A 60 6.64 7.14 -10.34
CA ALA A 60 6.98 7.26 -8.92
C ALA A 60 8.49 7.34 -8.68
N LEU A 61 9.31 6.70 -9.52
CA LEU A 61 10.77 6.78 -9.41
C LEU A 61 11.28 8.20 -9.67
N ASP A 62 10.68 8.91 -10.63
CA ASP A 62 11.03 10.30 -10.94
C ASP A 62 10.61 11.23 -9.79
N LEU A 63 9.42 11.00 -9.22
CA LEU A 63 8.97 11.70 -8.02
C LEU A 63 9.97 11.53 -6.86
N LEU A 64 10.34 10.29 -6.53
CA LEU A 64 11.29 9.98 -5.45
C LEU A 64 12.67 10.62 -5.71
N ALA A 65 13.16 10.59 -6.96
CA ALA A 65 14.41 11.25 -7.34
C ALA A 65 14.34 12.78 -7.17
N SER A 66 13.22 13.40 -7.55
CA SER A 66 13.00 14.85 -7.42
C SER A 66 12.96 15.31 -5.96
N TRP A 67 12.47 14.48 -5.05
CA TRP A 67 12.32 14.80 -3.63
C TRP A 67 13.60 14.68 -2.81
N ARG A 68 14.63 14.04 -3.36
CA ARG A 68 15.93 13.88 -2.70
C ARG A 68 16.77 15.15 -2.76
N THR A 69 17.33 15.51 -1.61
CA THR A 69 18.39 16.52 -1.51
C THR A 69 19.70 16.00 -2.12
N PRO A 70 20.63 16.88 -2.55
CA PRO A 70 21.91 16.46 -3.12
C PRO A 70 22.70 15.47 -2.26
N HIS A 71 22.74 15.68 -0.95
CA HIS A 71 23.42 14.77 -0.01
C HIS A 71 22.78 13.38 0.03
N GLN A 72 21.44 13.31 -0.01
CA GLN A 72 20.72 12.04 -0.05
C GLN A 72 20.93 11.31 -1.39
N ARG A 73 21.12 12.03 -2.51
CA ARG A 73 21.41 11.43 -3.82
C ARG A 73 22.75 10.68 -3.81
N VAL A 74 23.81 11.32 -3.31
CA VAL A 74 25.15 10.69 -3.22
C VAL A 74 25.12 9.44 -2.34
N GLY A 75 24.41 9.49 -1.21
CA GLY A 75 24.22 8.31 -0.35
C GLY A 75 23.40 7.19 -1.02
N HIS A 76 22.39 7.56 -1.80
CA HIS A 76 21.56 6.60 -2.54
C HIS A 76 22.31 5.94 -3.70
N GLU A 77 23.11 6.68 -4.47
CA GLU A 77 23.91 6.13 -5.57
C GLU A 77 24.92 5.07 -5.09
N ARG A 78 25.36 5.18 -3.83
CA ARG A 78 26.23 4.19 -3.20
C ARG A 78 25.48 2.98 -2.61
N SER A 79 24.15 3.02 -2.56
CA SER A 79 23.36 1.91 -2.05
C SER A 79 23.26 0.79 -3.09
N THR A 80 23.52 -0.44 -2.66
CA THR A 80 23.37 -1.64 -3.51
C THR A 80 21.92 -1.92 -3.89
N VAL A 81 20.95 -1.41 -3.12
CA VAL A 81 19.51 -1.62 -3.36
C VAL A 81 18.84 -0.28 -3.62
N SER A 82 18.21 -0.16 -4.79
CA SER A 82 17.52 1.05 -5.26
C SER A 82 16.03 1.05 -4.89
N ASP A 83 15.37 2.21 -4.98
CA ASP A 83 13.92 2.32 -4.77
C ASP A 83 13.12 1.43 -5.74
N ARG A 84 13.62 1.30 -6.98
CA ARG A 84 13.04 0.44 -8.03
C ARG A 84 12.91 -0.99 -7.53
N VAL A 85 13.96 -1.53 -6.94
CA VAL A 85 13.96 -2.91 -6.41
C VAL A 85 12.88 -3.08 -5.34
N ILE A 86 12.77 -2.12 -4.42
CA ILE A 86 11.77 -2.17 -3.35
C ILE A 86 10.35 -2.14 -3.91
N LEU A 87 10.06 -1.20 -4.82
CA LEU A 87 8.73 -1.08 -5.41
C LEU A 87 8.36 -2.29 -6.26
N VAL A 88 9.27 -2.80 -7.08
CA VAL A 88 9.05 -4.01 -7.90
C VAL A 88 8.80 -5.22 -7.00
N GLY A 89 9.62 -5.41 -5.98
CA GLY A 89 9.44 -6.52 -5.02
C GLY A 89 8.10 -6.45 -4.30
N LEU A 90 7.65 -5.26 -3.86
CA LEU A 90 6.34 -5.09 -3.24
C LEU A 90 5.17 -5.42 -4.19
N VAL A 91 5.27 -5.02 -5.46
CA VAL A 91 4.27 -5.35 -6.49
C VAL A 91 4.24 -6.86 -6.76
N LEU A 92 5.40 -7.52 -6.83
CA LEU A 92 5.49 -8.98 -6.99
C LEU A 92 4.85 -9.72 -5.80
N LEU A 93 5.20 -9.33 -4.57
CA LEU A 93 4.59 -9.90 -3.36
C LEU A 93 3.08 -9.71 -3.34
N ALA A 94 2.58 -8.56 -3.78
CA ALA A 94 1.15 -8.31 -3.88
C ALA A 94 0.48 -9.28 -4.86
N GLY A 95 1.08 -9.51 -6.03
CA GLY A 95 0.59 -10.47 -7.02
C GLY A 95 0.53 -11.91 -6.50
N GLU A 96 1.52 -12.30 -5.69
CA GLU A 96 1.57 -13.62 -5.02
C GLU A 96 0.64 -13.74 -3.81
N ARG A 97 0.03 -12.63 -3.36
CA ARG A 97 -0.71 -12.53 -2.08
C ARG A 97 0.17 -12.80 -0.86
N SER A 98 1.47 -12.56 -1.01
CA SER A 98 2.47 -12.72 0.04
C SER A 98 2.49 -11.50 0.97
N PRO A 99 2.89 -11.67 2.25
CA PRO A 99 3.04 -10.55 3.18
C PRO A 99 4.06 -9.52 2.68
N HIS A 100 3.77 -8.22 2.82
CA HIS A 100 4.68 -7.12 2.47
C HIS A 100 5.71 -6.80 3.57
N THR A 101 6.22 -7.82 4.26
CA THR A 101 7.23 -7.61 5.33
C THR A 101 8.62 -7.42 4.74
N ILE A 102 9.52 -6.75 5.48
CA ILE A 102 10.93 -6.65 5.10
C ILE A 102 11.54 -8.05 4.97
N THR A 103 11.18 -8.99 5.83
CA THR A 103 11.65 -10.38 5.79
C THR A 103 11.25 -11.06 4.48
N THR A 104 9.97 -10.99 4.11
CA THR A 104 9.47 -11.61 2.87
C THR A 104 10.03 -10.92 1.63
N LEU A 105 10.24 -9.60 1.69
CA LEU A 105 10.87 -8.84 0.61
C LEU A 105 12.36 -9.21 0.45
N ALA A 106 13.08 -9.38 1.55
CA ALA A 106 14.47 -9.82 1.54
C ALA A 106 14.61 -11.25 1.00
N ASP A 107 13.76 -12.17 1.45
CA ASP A 107 13.70 -13.54 0.93
C ASP A 107 13.45 -13.57 -0.59
N LEU A 108 12.45 -12.80 -1.06
CA LEU A 108 12.16 -12.68 -2.48
C LEU A 108 13.38 -12.19 -3.28
N ILE A 109 13.99 -11.09 -2.83
CA ILE A 109 15.09 -10.44 -3.55
C ILE A 109 16.37 -11.28 -3.50
N GLN A 110 16.65 -11.95 -2.39
CA GLN A 110 17.85 -12.76 -2.23
C GLN A 110 17.74 -14.09 -2.99
N HIS A 111 16.64 -14.81 -2.84
CA HIS A 111 16.56 -16.22 -3.23
C HIS A 111 15.64 -16.52 -4.41
N ARG A 112 14.68 -15.66 -4.73
CA ARG A 112 13.57 -16.00 -5.64
C ARG A 112 13.62 -15.30 -7.00
N LEU A 113 14.65 -14.51 -7.28
CA LEU A 113 14.87 -13.85 -8.57
C LEU A 113 15.85 -14.65 -9.45
N ALA A 114 15.46 -14.92 -10.70
CA ALA A 114 16.34 -15.49 -11.70
C ALA A 114 17.51 -14.54 -12.06
N PRO A 115 18.67 -15.03 -12.53
CA PRO A 115 19.81 -14.19 -12.89
C PRO A 115 19.47 -13.02 -13.82
N GLU A 116 18.65 -13.24 -14.85
CA GLU A 116 18.22 -12.23 -15.81
C GLU A 116 17.35 -11.15 -15.15
N SER A 117 16.55 -11.54 -14.15
CA SER A 117 15.74 -10.60 -13.36
C SER A 117 16.62 -9.75 -12.44
N ARG A 118 17.74 -10.29 -11.94
CA ARG A 118 18.71 -9.52 -11.15
C ARG A 118 19.43 -8.51 -12.02
N GLU A 119 19.83 -8.91 -13.22
CA GLU A 119 20.47 -8.03 -14.20
C GLU A 119 19.53 -6.87 -14.58
N LEU A 120 18.26 -7.17 -14.89
CA LEU A 120 17.24 -6.16 -15.17
C LEU A 120 17.08 -5.14 -14.04
N LEU A 121 17.17 -5.58 -12.78
CA LEU A 121 17.04 -4.73 -11.60
C LEU A 121 18.37 -4.16 -11.09
N CYS A 122 19.47 -4.42 -11.81
CA CYS A 122 20.83 -4.03 -11.45
C CYS A 122 21.24 -4.48 -10.03
N LEU A 123 20.87 -5.71 -9.64
CA LEU A 123 21.18 -6.29 -8.34
C LEU A 123 22.45 -7.15 -8.39
N PRO A 124 23.33 -7.07 -7.39
CA PRO A 124 24.50 -7.95 -7.30
C PRO A 124 24.06 -9.40 -7.03
N THR A 125 24.79 -10.40 -7.52
CA THR A 125 24.53 -11.80 -7.17
C THR A 125 24.90 -12.06 -5.70
N PRO A 126 24.09 -12.80 -4.91
CA PRO A 126 24.46 -13.20 -3.56
C PRO A 126 25.76 -14.04 -3.60
N GLU A 127 26.67 -13.79 -2.67
CA GLU A 127 27.99 -14.42 -2.59
C GLU A 127 27.90 -15.86 -2.05
N SER A 128 26.92 -16.11 -1.19
CA SER A 128 26.69 -17.34 -0.44
C SER A 128 25.24 -17.40 0.11
N ASN A 129 24.84 -18.55 0.65
CA ASN A 129 23.57 -18.69 1.38
C ASN A 129 23.82 -18.83 2.90
N THR A 130 24.79 -18.09 3.42
CA THR A 130 25.11 -18.10 4.85
C THR A 130 24.12 -17.27 5.66
N ASP A 131 23.93 -17.60 6.94
CA ASP A 131 23.07 -16.82 7.85
C ASP A 131 23.52 -15.35 7.95
N LEU A 132 24.84 -15.11 7.89
CA LEU A 132 25.40 -13.77 7.89
C LEU A 132 24.98 -12.99 6.64
N GLU A 133 25.01 -13.62 5.48
CA GLU A 133 24.58 -12.99 4.24
C GLU A 133 23.08 -12.71 4.22
N THR A 134 22.26 -13.64 4.71
CA THR A 134 20.82 -13.44 4.87
C THR A 134 20.52 -12.25 5.80
N ALA A 135 21.26 -12.12 6.91
CA ALA A 135 21.14 -10.96 7.80
C ALA A 135 21.59 -9.64 7.13
N CYS A 136 22.63 -9.69 6.29
CA CYS A 136 23.07 -8.54 5.49
C CYS A 136 22.01 -8.12 4.47
N TRP A 137 21.40 -9.05 3.74
CA TRP A 137 20.32 -8.76 2.79
C TRP A 137 19.10 -8.18 3.50
N TYR A 138 18.67 -8.77 4.61
CA TYR A 138 17.59 -8.22 5.44
C TYR A 138 17.85 -6.76 5.81
N SER A 139 19.06 -6.45 6.30
CA SER A 139 19.45 -5.10 6.70
C SER A 139 19.47 -4.13 5.51
N ARG A 140 20.05 -4.53 4.37
CA ARG A 140 20.10 -3.71 3.14
C ARG A 140 18.71 -3.39 2.60
N ILE A 141 17.81 -4.38 2.58
CA ILE A 141 16.41 -4.19 2.17
C ILE A 141 15.67 -3.30 3.16
N GLY A 142 15.85 -3.53 4.46
CA GLY A 142 15.29 -2.69 5.51
C GLY A 142 15.72 -1.23 5.36
N ASP A 143 17.01 -0.97 5.19
CA ASP A 143 17.53 0.39 5.00
C ASP A 143 16.97 1.03 3.73
N ALA A 144 16.90 0.30 2.62
CA ALA A 144 16.33 0.81 1.37
C ALA A 144 14.84 1.15 1.49
N TYR A 145 14.06 0.28 2.12
CA TYR A 145 12.64 0.51 2.38
C TYR A 145 12.42 1.77 3.22
N HIS A 146 13.18 1.95 4.32
CA HIS A 146 13.02 3.12 5.16
C HIS A 146 13.54 4.41 4.50
N ARG A 147 14.63 4.36 3.72
CA ARG A 147 15.07 5.53 2.93
C ARG A 147 14.01 6.00 1.95
N LEU A 148 13.22 5.08 1.38
CA LEU A 148 12.09 5.42 0.54
C LEU A 148 10.97 6.09 1.36
N LEU A 149 10.65 5.58 2.55
CA LEU A 149 9.65 6.19 3.44
C LEU A 149 10.07 7.58 3.93
N ASP A 150 11.34 7.79 4.27
CA ASP A 150 11.88 9.05 4.78
C ASP A 150 11.62 10.25 3.83
N LEU A 151 11.36 9.98 2.54
CA LEU A 151 11.04 11.00 1.53
C LEU A 151 9.59 11.49 1.55
N MET A 152 8.70 10.75 2.22
CA MET A 152 7.25 10.98 2.20
C MET A 152 6.57 10.69 3.55
N ASP A 153 7.32 10.51 4.63
CA ASP A 153 6.74 10.28 5.96
C ASP A 153 6.46 11.58 6.73
N PRO A 154 5.17 11.93 6.93
CA PRO A 154 4.81 13.08 7.75
C PRO A 154 5.15 12.89 9.23
N PHE A 155 5.18 11.65 9.72
CA PHE A 155 5.44 11.33 11.12
C PHE A 155 6.60 10.33 11.26
N PRO A 156 7.84 10.75 10.92
CA PRO A 156 8.99 9.85 10.95
C PRO A 156 9.27 9.41 12.40
N GLN A 157 9.11 8.12 12.68
CA GLN A 157 9.38 7.57 14.00
C GLN A 157 10.86 7.20 14.15
N LYS A 158 11.46 7.46 15.32
CA LYS A 158 12.84 7.02 15.59
C LYS A 158 12.88 5.49 15.74
N ARG A 159 13.77 4.86 14.97
CA ARG A 159 13.88 3.40 14.81
C ARG A 159 14.28 2.67 16.10
N GLY A 160 13.70 1.48 16.31
CA GLY A 160 14.18 0.49 17.28
C GLY A 160 14.04 0.89 18.76
N ARG A 161 13.26 1.91 19.08
CA ARG A 161 13.00 2.34 20.47
C ARG A 161 11.53 2.66 20.63
N THR A 162 10.88 1.99 21.58
CA THR A 162 9.55 2.41 22.03
C THR A 162 9.70 3.70 22.82
N PHE A 163 8.98 4.73 22.40
CA PHE A 163 8.92 5.98 23.14
C PHE A 163 8.06 5.84 24.39
N THR A 164 8.50 6.47 25.48
CA THR A 164 7.65 6.75 26.63
C THR A 164 6.58 7.78 26.25
N PHE A 165 5.53 7.91 27.07
CA PHE A 165 4.48 8.91 26.85
C PHE A 165 5.06 10.33 26.76
N THR A 166 5.99 10.69 27.65
CA THR A 166 6.64 12.00 27.68
C THR A 166 7.51 12.27 26.45
N GLU A 167 8.22 11.25 25.96
CA GLU A 167 9.01 11.40 24.72
C GLU A 167 8.13 11.47 23.48
N THR A 168 7.00 10.75 23.49
CA THR A 168 5.98 10.86 22.42
C THR A 168 5.41 12.27 22.38
N GLN A 169 5.06 12.83 23.55
CA GLN A 169 4.56 14.19 23.64
C GLN A 169 5.62 15.21 23.20
N ALA A 170 6.87 15.08 23.66
CA ALA A 170 7.95 15.97 23.24
C ALA A 170 8.25 15.87 21.73
N ALA A 171 8.09 14.70 21.12
CA ALA A 171 8.20 14.53 19.67
C ALA A 171 7.04 15.18 18.91
N LEU A 172 5.82 15.11 19.46
CA LEU A 172 4.65 15.81 18.92
C LEU A 172 4.78 17.34 19.08
N ASP A 173 5.39 17.81 20.18
CA ASP A 173 5.60 19.25 20.43
C ASP A 173 6.72 19.82 19.55
N ALA A 174 7.76 19.01 19.26
CA ALA A 174 8.85 19.37 18.33
C ALA A 174 8.49 19.16 16.85
N HIS A 175 7.22 18.83 16.57
CA HIS A 175 6.75 18.50 15.24
C HIS A 175 6.67 19.73 14.33
N ASP A 176 7.17 19.57 13.10
CA ASP A 176 7.15 20.62 12.09
C ASP A 176 5.91 20.47 11.20
N PRO A 177 4.90 21.36 11.33
CA PRO A 177 3.65 21.26 10.58
C PRO A 177 3.84 21.51 9.08
N GLU A 178 4.82 22.32 8.68
CA GLU A 178 5.09 22.56 7.26
C GLU A 178 5.68 21.30 6.62
N ARG A 179 6.64 20.66 7.30
CA ARG A 179 7.19 19.38 6.87
C ARG A 179 6.10 18.31 6.81
N GLU A 180 5.21 18.23 7.80
CA GLU A 180 4.09 17.29 7.80
C GLU A 180 3.25 17.44 6.53
N MET A 181 2.82 18.66 6.23
CA MET A 181 2.01 18.98 5.06
C MET A 181 2.72 18.58 3.76
N ILE A 182 4.01 18.92 3.61
CA ILE A 182 4.80 18.58 2.42
C ILE A 182 4.90 17.05 2.26
N MET A 183 5.26 16.34 3.33
CA MET A 183 5.44 14.88 3.28
C MET A 183 4.13 14.16 3.02
N LYS A 184 3.03 14.63 3.63
CA LYS A 184 1.69 14.11 3.37
C LYS A 184 1.28 14.29 1.91
N ALA A 185 1.52 15.47 1.34
CA ALA A 185 1.26 15.75 -0.07
C ALA A 185 2.08 14.85 -1.01
N ARG A 186 3.36 14.59 -0.68
CA ARG A 186 4.21 13.65 -1.42
C ARG A 186 3.64 12.24 -1.38
N LEU A 187 3.24 11.78 -0.20
CA LEU A 187 2.66 10.45 0.00
C LEU A 187 1.35 10.27 -0.78
N ASP A 188 0.47 11.29 -0.78
CA ASP A 188 -0.76 11.28 -1.57
C ASP A 188 -0.47 11.30 -3.08
N THR A 189 0.51 12.10 -3.52
CA THR A 189 0.96 12.14 -4.92
C THR A 189 1.50 10.78 -5.35
N PHE A 190 2.31 10.13 -4.51
CA PHE A 190 2.84 8.79 -4.74
C PHE A 190 1.73 7.75 -4.87
N THR A 191 0.76 7.73 -3.95
CA THR A 191 -0.39 6.81 -3.99
C THR A 191 -1.21 7.01 -5.27
N ASN A 192 -1.51 8.26 -5.61
CA ASN A 192 -2.29 8.59 -6.79
C ASN A 192 -1.57 8.19 -8.08
N ALA A 193 -0.24 8.33 -8.15
CA ALA A 193 0.54 7.89 -9.32
C ALA A 193 0.34 6.40 -9.65
N PHE A 194 0.35 5.54 -8.63
CA PHE A 194 0.08 4.10 -8.77
C PHE A 194 -1.35 3.80 -9.22
N LEU A 195 -2.35 4.45 -8.60
CA LEU A 195 -3.76 4.21 -8.95
C LEU A 195 -4.07 4.73 -10.37
N GLN A 196 -3.51 5.88 -10.75
CA GLN A 196 -3.65 6.43 -12.10
C GLN A 196 -3.00 5.55 -13.16
N MET A 197 -1.85 4.93 -12.87
CA MET A 197 -1.25 3.94 -13.76
C MET A 197 -2.24 2.78 -14.01
N THR A 198 -2.84 2.21 -12.96
CA THR A 198 -3.82 1.12 -13.15
C THR A 198 -5.07 1.56 -13.90
N PHE A 199 -5.50 2.82 -13.72
CA PHE A 199 -6.61 3.36 -14.47
C PHE A 199 -6.30 3.42 -15.98
N ARG A 200 -5.06 3.77 -16.35
CA ARG A 200 -4.59 3.83 -17.74
C ARG A 200 -4.38 2.45 -18.38
N GLU A 201 -4.08 1.43 -17.58
CA GLU A 201 -3.88 0.04 -18.05
C GLU A 201 -5.19 -0.62 -18.54
N GLN A 202 -6.35 -0.03 -18.24
CA GLN A 202 -7.64 -0.51 -18.75
C GLN A 202 -7.74 -0.46 -20.29
N PRO A 203 -8.51 -1.36 -20.91
CA PRO A 203 -8.93 -1.22 -22.31
C PRO A 203 -9.57 0.14 -22.60
N GLN A 204 -9.30 0.70 -23.78
CA GLN A 204 -9.71 2.08 -24.13
C GLN A 204 -11.23 2.29 -24.02
N ASN A 205 -12.04 1.34 -24.50
CA ASN A 205 -13.51 1.38 -24.42
C ASN A 205 -14.04 1.48 -22.98
N LEU A 206 -13.28 0.99 -21.98
CA LEU A 206 -13.64 1.09 -20.56
C LEU A 206 -13.15 2.40 -19.92
N ARG A 207 -12.22 3.11 -20.57
CA ARG A 207 -11.64 4.39 -20.12
C ARG A 207 -12.37 5.63 -20.63
N GLU A 208 -13.36 5.52 -21.49
CA GLU A 208 -14.02 6.69 -22.13
C GLU A 208 -15.38 7.04 -21.52
N GLY A 209 -15.79 8.31 -21.60
CA GLY A 209 -17.09 8.76 -21.10
C GLY A 209 -17.08 9.12 -19.61
N THR A 210 -18.26 9.16 -19.00
CA THR A 210 -18.44 9.65 -17.63
C THR A 210 -18.11 8.59 -16.58
N ILE A 211 -17.46 9.00 -15.49
CA ILE A 211 -17.27 8.16 -14.29
C ILE A 211 -18.12 8.67 -13.14
N SER A 212 -18.66 7.75 -12.34
CA SER A 212 -19.30 8.08 -11.07
C SER A 212 -18.46 7.52 -9.93
N LEU A 213 -18.53 8.15 -8.75
CA LEU A 213 -17.61 7.89 -7.65
C LEU A 213 -18.37 7.49 -6.39
N ALA A 214 -17.87 6.47 -5.70
CA ALA A 214 -18.20 6.18 -4.32
C ALA A 214 -16.98 6.50 -3.45
N ILE A 215 -17.14 7.33 -2.44
CA ILE A 215 -16.09 7.70 -1.50
C ILE A 215 -16.41 7.10 -0.14
N GLY A 216 -15.55 6.21 0.32
CA GLY A 216 -15.69 5.49 1.57
C GLY A 216 -14.50 5.69 2.48
N GLU A 217 -14.76 5.70 3.78
CA GLU A 217 -13.73 5.61 4.80
C GLU A 217 -13.66 4.18 5.32
N LYS A 218 -12.45 3.64 5.41
CA LYS A 218 -12.15 2.32 5.95
C LYS A 218 -11.17 2.48 7.10
N LEU A 219 -11.57 2.04 8.29
CA LEU A 219 -10.65 1.94 9.40
C LEU A 219 -9.62 0.84 9.13
N LEU A 220 -8.35 1.20 9.25
CA LEU A 220 -7.21 0.30 9.31
C LEU A 220 -6.86 0.11 10.79
N ALA A 221 -7.09 -1.09 11.32
CA ALA A 221 -6.83 -1.36 12.73
C ALA A 221 -5.34 -1.19 13.07
N SER A 222 -5.02 -0.50 14.18
CA SER A 222 -3.66 -0.53 14.72
C SER A 222 -3.41 -1.90 15.36
N PRO A 223 -2.29 -2.55 15.04
CA PRO A 223 -1.94 -3.87 15.54
C PRO A 223 -1.28 -3.89 16.92
N SER A 224 -0.79 -2.75 17.40
CA SER A 224 -0.20 -2.65 18.74
C SER A 224 -1.28 -2.79 19.83
N ARG A 225 -1.36 -3.99 20.44
CA ARG A 225 -2.20 -4.28 21.63
C ARG A 225 -1.51 -4.01 22.97
N ARG A 226 -0.18 -3.79 22.96
CA ARG A 226 0.64 -3.72 24.18
C ARG A 226 0.48 -2.34 24.85
N GLY A 227 0.04 -2.33 26.12
CA GLY A 227 -0.09 -1.12 26.95
C GLY A 227 -1.37 -0.29 26.76
N ARG A 228 -2.40 -0.79 26.06
CA ARG A 228 -3.60 0.01 25.74
C ARG A 228 -4.89 -0.69 26.15
N SER A 229 -5.79 0.05 26.79
CA SER A 229 -7.06 -0.48 27.30
C SER A 229 -8.01 -0.83 26.15
N ARG A 230 -8.77 -1.91 26.35
CA ARG A 230 -9.74 -2.45 25.39
C ARG A 230 -10.88 -1.45 25.20
N VAL A 231 -10.87 -0.71 24.09
CA VAL A 231 -11.97 0.20 23.74
C VAL A 231 -13.23 -0.63 23.42
N ARG A 232 -14.38 -0.27 24.00
CA ARG A 232 -15.68 -0.92 23.74
C ARG A 232 -16.09 -0.73 22.27
N ARG A 233 -16.80 -1.71 21.70
CA ARG A 233 -17.31 -1.71 20.31
C ARG A 233 -18.14 -0.48 19.90
N SER A 234 -18.60 0.33 20.86
CA SER A 234 -19.48 1.49 20.62
C SER A 234 -18.76 2.84 20.55
N SER A 235 -17.44 2.89 20.73
CA SER A 235 -16.67 4.15 20.66
C SER A 235 -15.71 4.12 19.48
N SER A 236 -15.74 5.18 18.68
CA SER A 236 -14.83 5.41 17.56
C SER A 236 -13.40 5.08 17.99
N PRO A 237 -12.68 4.23 17.25
CA PRO A 237 -11.33 3.84 17.65
C PRO A 237 -10.45 5.08 17.72
N LYS A 238 -9.92 5.35 18.92
CA LYS A 238 -8.97 6.45 19.17
C LYS A 238 -7.58 6.19 18.58
N TRP A 239 -7.35 4.99 18.06
CA TRP A 239 -6.04 4.48 17.65
C TRP A 239 -6.20 3.59 16.42
N GLY A 240 -5.29 3.71 15.45
CA GLY A 240 -5.44 3.10 14.12
C GLY A 240 -4.98 4.05 13.03
N TRP A 241 -5.34 3.72 11.80
CA TRP A 241 -5.34 4.66 10.70
C TRP A 241 -6.71 4.62 10.02
N SER A 242 -7.09 5.68 9.32
CA SER A 242 -8.30 5.72 8.53
C SER A 242 -7.95 5.96 7.07
N ALA A 243 -8.36 5.04 6.21
CA ALA A 243 -8.17 5.14 4.78
C ALA A 243 -9.41 5.71 4.12
N CYS A 244 -9.30 6.87 3.48
CA CYS A 244 -10.33 7.37 2.57
C CYS A 244 -9.99 6.89 1.16
N ILE A 245 -10.96 6.31 0.45
CA ILE A 245 -10.78 5.72 -0.88
C ILE A 245 -11.89 6.19 -1.80
N ALA A 246 -11.52 6.67 -3.00
CA ALA A 246 -12.43 6.95 -4.10
C ALA A 246 -12.45 5.77 -5.07
N LEU A 247 -13.65 5.21 -5.29
CA LEU A 247 -13.92 4.06 -6.13
C LEU A 247 -14.78 4.47 -7.33
N VAL A 248 -14.37 4.09 -8.54
CA VAL A 248 -15.23 4.21 -9.72
C VAL A 248 -16.41 3.25 -9.59
N MET A 249 -17.61 3.77 -9.80
CA MET A 249 -18.86 3.03 -9.81
C MET A 249 -19.60 3.23 -11.14
N ASN A 250 -20.50 2.30 -11.41
CA ASN A 250 -21.41 2.43 -12.54
C ASN A 250 -22.56 3.36 -12.14
N SER A 251 -22.66 4.53 -12.76
CA SER A 251 -23.96 5.23 -12.80
C SER A 251 -24.79 4.55 -13.87
N GLU A 252 -25.79 3.81 -13.45
CA GLU A 252 -26.66 3.05 -14.34
C GLU A 252 -27.35 3.99 -15.35
N LYS A 253 -26.91 3.92 -16.61
CA LYS A 253 -27.78 4.11 -17.77
C LYS A 253 -27.81 2.76 -18.49
N HIS A 254 -29.00 2.19 -18.67
CA HIS A 254 -29.19 0.97 -19.45
C HIS A 254 -28.53 1.12 -20.83
N GLY A 255 -27.60 0.23 -21.17
CA GLY A 255 -26.89 0.22 -22.45
C GLY A 255 -25.48 0.85 -22.44
N ALA A 256 -25.07 1.57 -21.40
CA ALA A 256 -23.69 2.07 -21.30
C ALA A 256 -22.72 0.93 -20.90
N PRO A 257 -21.48 0.90 -21.44
CA PRO A 257 -20.50 -0.11 -21.05
C PRO A 257 -20.20 0.02 -19.55
N ARG A 258 -20.35 -1.11 -18.82
CA ARG A 258 -20.07 -1.16 -17.38
C ARG A 258 -18.59 -0.84 -17.14
N LYS A 259 -18.34 0.25 -16.42
CA LYS A 259 -17.04 0.60 -15.86
C LYS A 259 -16.55 -0.48 -14.91
N LEU A 260 -15.23 -0.66 -14.90
CA LEU A 260 -14.57 -1.47 -13.90
C LEU A 260 -14.54 -0.69 -12.58
N GLN A 261 -14.88 -1.39 -11.49
CA GLN A 261 -14.84 -0.82 -10.15
C GLN A 261 -13.39 -0.74 -9.66
N LEU A 262 -12.69 0.33 -10.04
CA LEU A 262 -11.29 0.58 -9.70
C LEU A 262 -11.14 1.70 -8.67
N ALA A 263 -10.24 1.52 -7.72
CA ALA A 263 -9.81 2.61 -6.85
C ALA A 263 -8.98 3.62 -7.65
N ILE A 264 -9.33 4.90 -7.60
CA ILE A 264 -8.66 5.96 -8.38
C ILE A 264 -8.00 7.04 -7.52
N GLY A 265 -8.30 7.04 -6.23
CA GLY A 265 -7.69 7.90 -5.22
C GLY A 265 -7.74 7.21 -3.87
N ALA A 266 -6.69 7.36 -3.07
CA ALA A 266 -6.66 6.88 -1.71
C ALA A 266 -5.73 7.73 -0.86
N THR A 267 -6.07 7.87 0.42
CA THR A 267 -5.25 8.58 1.39
C THR A 267 -5.44 7.98 2.77
N VAL A 268 -4.40 8.00 3.61
CA VAL A 268 -4.45 7.49 4.98
C VAL A 268 -4.19 8.62 5.96
N ASN A 269 -5.03 8.71 7.00
CA ASN A 269 -4.93 9.72 8.04
C ASN A 269 -5.08 9.10 9.44
N PRO A 270 -4.67 9.79 10.52
CA PRO A 270 -5.02 9.39 11.88
C PRO A 270 -6.55 9.30 12.07
N PRO A 271 -7.06 8.39 12.93
CA PRO A 271 -8.48 8.33 13.27
C PRO A 271 -8.83 9.65 13.99
N SER A 272 -9.89 10.34 13.54
CA SER A 272 -10.31 11.71 13.94
C SER A 272 -9.74 12.89 13.15
N ALA A 273 -8.78 12.68 12.24
CA ALA A 273 -8.39 13.72 11.29
C ALA A 273 -9.57 14.11 10.38
N ALA A 274 -9.63 15.37 9.94
CA ALA A 274 -10.74 15.96 9.20
C ALA A 274 -11.10 15.12 7.96
N SER A 275 -12.15 14.30 8.07
CA SER A 275 -12.59 13.39 7.02
C SER A 275 -13.01 14.12 5.74
N ALA A 276 -13.40 15.39 5.87
CA ALA A 276 -13.67 16.29 4.75
C ALA A 276 -12.43 16.60 3.89
N ASP A 277 -11.25 16.75 4.49
CA ASP A 277 -10.01 17.04 3.75
C ASP A 277 -9.51 15.77 3.06
N ALA A 278 -9.61 14.63 3.74
CA ALA A 278 -9.32 13.32 3.15
C ALA A 278 -10.19 13.05 1.91
N ALA A 279 -11.49 13.33 2.00
CA ALA A 279 -12.43 13.19 0.89
C ALA A 279 -12.09 14.15 -0.26
N GLN A 280 -11.75 15.41 0.03
CA GLN A 280 -11.30 16.38 -0.97
C GLN A 280 -10.04 15.91 -1.71
N ASN A 281 -9.06 15.38 -0.99
CA ASN A 281 -7.82 14.86 -1.59
C ASN A 281 -8.10 13.71 -2.58
N VAL A 282 -8.93 12.74 -2.19
CA VAL A 282 -9.24 11.60 -3.09
C VAL A 282 -10.15 12.00 -4.25
N MET A 283 -10.98 13.04 -4.10
CA MET A 283 -11.71 13.65 -5.23
C MET A 283 -10.76 14.34 -6.20
N GLY A 284 -9.79 15.10 -5.70
CA GLY A 284 -8.75 15.71 -6.53
C GLY A 284 -7.98 14.66 -7.35
N ALA A 285 -7.70 13.49 -6.77
CA ALA A 285 -7.11 12.37 -7.48
C ALA A 285 -7.99 11.87 -8.65
N ALA A 286 -9.31 11.89 -8.50
CA ALA A 286 -10.24 11.46 -9.56
C ALA A 286 -10.17 12.39 -10.78
N LEU A 287 -9.90 13.68 -10.60
CA LEU A 287 -9.75 14.65 -11.69
C LEU A 287 -8.56 14.32 -12.60
N LEU A 288 -7.55 13.62 -12.09
CA LEU A 288 -6.38 13.18 -12.88
C LEU A 288 -6.77 12.20 -14.00
N THR A 289 -7.95 11.57 -13.90
CA THR A 289 -8.50 10.73 -14.99
C THR A 289 -8.90 11.55 -16.22
N ARG A 290 -9.09 12.87 -16.07
CA ARG A 290 -9.59 13.80 -17.10
C ARG A 290 -10.94 13.42 -17.70
N LEU A 291 -11.73 12.61 -16.99
CA LEU A 291 -13.07 12.23 -17.40
C LEU A 291 -14.11 13.12 -16.73
N PRO A 292 -15.24 13.40 -17.40
CA PRO A 292 -16.39 14.00 -16.75
C PRO A 292 -16.82 13.15 -15.56
N ILE A 293 -17.05 13.80 -14.41
CA ILE A 293 -17.55 13.11 -13.22
C ILE A 293 -19.07 13.31 -13.16
N GLY A 294 -19.81 12.21 -13.14
CA GLY A 294 -21.27 12.20 -13.12
C GLY A 294 -21.82 12.40 -11.72
N VAL A 295 -21.97 11.30 -10.98
CA VAL A 295 -22.52 11.30 -9.63
C VAL A 295 -21.46 10.93 -8.60
N VAL A 296 -21.44 11.62 -7.46
CA VAL A 296 -20.58 11.31 -6.32
C VAL A 296 -21.46 10.87 -5.14
N HIS A 297 -21.20 9.68 -4.61
CA HIS A 297 -21.79 9.18 -3.38
C HIS A 297 -20.74 9.21 -2.26
N ALA A 298 -21.04 9.91 -1.16
CA ALA A 298 -20.14 10.03 -0.02
C ALA A 298 -20.90 10.32 1.29
N ASP A 299 -20.23 10.19 2.44
CA ASP A 299 -20.81 10.56 3.75
C ASP A 299 -20.99 12.09 3.84
N LYS A 300 -22.14 12.54 4.38
CA LYS A 300 -22.45 13.95 4.57
C LYS A 300 -21.38 14.69 5.39
N ARG A 301 -20.72 13.99 6.32
CA ARG A 301 -19.64 14.56 7.15
C ARG A 301 -18.44 15.07 6.36
N TYR A 302 -18.27 14.63 5.11
CA TYR A 302 -17.22 15.15 4.24
C TYR A 302 -17.54 16.55 3.68
N PHE A 303 -18.80 17.00 3.80
CA PHE A 303 -19.30 18.27 3.28
C PHE A 303 -19.98 19.11 4.39
N PRO A 304 -19.24 19.53 5.43
CA PRO A 304 -19.84 20.19 6.61
C PRO A 304 -20.45 21.56 6.31
N ALA A 305 -20.06 22.21 5.21
CA ALA A 305 -20.54 23.54 4.80
C ALA A 305 -21.71 23.51 3.81
N ALA A 306 -22.12 22.32 3.34
CA ALA A 306 -23.20 22.20 2.37
C ALA A 306 -24.53 21.88 3.08
N PRO A 307 -25.55 22.76 3.04
CA PRO A 307 -26.91 22.33 3.36
C PRO A 307 -27.31 21.18 2.41
N ASP A 308 -28.24 20.32 2.84
CA ASP A 308 -28.59 19.07 2.12
C ASP A 308 -28.97 19.25 0.63
N ALA A 309 -29.35 20.47 0.25
CA ALA A 309 -29.69 20.84 -1.13
C ALA A 309 -28.52 21.39 -1.98
N ASP A 310 -27.34 21.67 -1.41
CA ASP A 310 -26.31 22.52 -2.03
C ASP A 310 -24.89 21.91 -2.06
N VAL A 311 -24.78 20.59 -1.85
CA VAL A 311 -23.50 19.85 -1.95
C VAL A 311 -22.85 20.02 -3.33
N GLY A 312 -23.66 20.12 -4.39
CA GLY A 312 -23.20 20.40 -5.75
C GLY A 312 -22.48 21.75 -5.85
N SER A 313 -23.08 22.82 -5.34
CA SER A 313 -22.47 24.16 -5.36
C SER A 313 -21.26 24.26 -4.42
N ALA A 314 -21.22 23.51 -3.31
CA ALA A 314 -20.03 23.43 -2.46
C ALA A 314 -18.83 22.75 -3.15
N LEU A 315 -19.09 21.78 -4.04
CA LEU A 315 -18.08 21.15 -4.90
C LEU A 315 -17.59 22.11 -6.01
N GLU A 316 -18.50 22.93 -6.55
CA GLU A 316 -18.19 23.95 -7.57
C GLU A 316 -17.47 25.18 -7.01
N ALA A 317 -17.90 25.71 -5.86
CA ALA A 317 -17.31 26.87 -5.18
C ALA A 317 -15.88 26.62 -4.68
N LYS A 318 -15.54 25.36 -4.40
CA LYS A 318 -14.16 24.93 -4.12
C LYS A 318 -13.33 24.67 -5.39
N GLY A 319 -13.83 25.08 -6.57
CA GLY A 319 -13.11 25.06 -7.84
C GLY A 319 -12.74 23.66 -8.34
N SER A 320 -13.32 22.60 -7.76
CA SER A 320 -12.77 21.25 -7.90
C SER A 320 -13.57 20.34 -8.84
N MET A 321 -14.91 20.46 -8.93
CA MET A 321 -15.71 19.53 -9.75
C MET A 321 -17.05 20.13 -10.22
N HIS A 322 -17.43 19.90 -11.48
CA HIS A 322 -18.82 20.00 -11.93
C HIS A 322 -19.52 18.65 -11.68
N ALA A 323 -20.15 18.48 -10.52
CA ALA A 323 -21.02 17.33 -10.28
C ALA A 323 -22.31 17.52 -11.07
N GLN A 324 -22.53 16.70 -12.11
CA GLN A 324 -23.57 16.94 -13.10
C GLN A 324 -25.00 16.74 -12.57
N ARG A 325 -25.17 16.03 -11.44
CA ARG A 325 -26.50 15.71 -10.89
C ARG A 325 -26.48 15.54 -9.38
N VAL A 326 -27.26 16.37 -8.68
CA VAL A 326 -27.64 16.17 -7.28
C VAL A 326 -28.97 15.42 -7.25
N LEU A 327 -29.02 14.26 -6.59
CA LEU A 327 -30.26 13.49 -6.44
C LEU A 327 -31.00 13.93 -5.17
N PRO A 328 -32.34 14.09 -5.21
CA PRO A 328 -33.12 14.38 -4.01
C PRO A 328 -32.96 13.26 -2.97
N TYR A 329 -32.72 13.65 -1.71
CA TYR A 329 -32.66 12.74 -0.57
C TYR A 329 -33.95 11.91 -0.46
N ASP A 330 -33.83 10.62 -0.10
CA ASP A 330 -34.93 9.64 -0.01
C ASP A 330 -35.75 9.42 -1.30
N SER A 331 -35.28 9.89 -2.45
CA SER A 331 -35.88 9.49 -3.73
C SER A 331 -35.53 8.05 -4.09
N PRO A 332 -36.38 7.32 -4.86
CA PRO A 332 -36.08 5.95 -5.28
C PRO A 332 -34.75 5.83 -6.06
N GLU A 333 -34.44 6.82 -6.89
CA GLU A 333 -33.16 6.88 -7.62
C GLU A 333 -31.96 7.03 -6.67
N TRP A 334 -32.12 7.83 -5.61
CA TRP A 334 -31.09 8.01 -4.59
C TRP A 334 -30.91 6.76 -3.74
N GLU A 335 -31.99 6.06 -3.36
CA GLU A 335 -31.92 4.80 -2.61
C GLU A 335 -31.22 3.71 -3.42
N ALA A 336 -31.57 3.57 -4.70
CA ALA A 336 -30.92 2.64 -5.61
C ALA A 336 -29.41 2.93 -5.75
N LEU A 337 -29.05 4.20 -5.93
CA LEU A 337 -27.65 4.63 -5.99
C LEU A 337 -26.91 4.35 -4.67
N ARG A 338 -27.51 4.71 -3.53
CA ARG A 338 -26.96 4.47 -2.18
C ARG A 338 -26.70 2.98 -1.97
N GLY A 339 -27.67 2.13 -2.31
CA GLY A 339 -27.51 0.67 -2.25
C GLY A 339 -26.35 0.20 -3.12
N HIS A 340 -26.32 0.60 -4.40
CA HIS A 340 -25.26 0.24 -5.34
C HIS A 340 -23.86 0.69 -4.88
N ALA A 341 -23.74 1.92 -4.39
CA ALA A 341 -22.48 2.48 -3.89
C ALA A 341 -22.02 1.76 -2.61
N GLY A 342 -22.93 1.48 -1.68
CA GLY A 342 -22.67 0.68 -0.49
C GLY A 342 -22.13 -0.71 -0.82
N TYR A 343 -22.83 -1.44 -1.70
CA TYR A 343 -22.37 -2.76 -2.18
C TYR A 343 -21.02 -2.70 -2.89
N SER A 344 -20.75 -1.63 -3.65
CA SER A 344 -19.47 -1.45 -4.35
C SER A 344 -18.30 -1.25 -3.37
N LEU A 345 -18.49 -0.42 -2.35
CA LEU A 345 -17.50 -0.21 -1.29
C LEU A 345 -17.30 -1.47 -0.44
N GLU A 346 -18.38 -2.20 -0.11
CA GLU A 346 -18.29 -3.49 0.58
C GLU A 346 -17.52 -4.53 -0.23
N ARG A 347 -17.77 -4.61 -1.54
CA ARG A 347 -17.05 -5.51 -2.45
C ARG A 347 -15.57 -5.14 -2.57
N LEU A 348 -15.25 -3.85 -2.63
CA LEU A 348 -13.86 -3.37 -2.58
C LEU A 348 -13.21 -3.78 -1.25
N ASN A 349 -13.91 -3.58 -0.13
CA ASN A 349 -13.43 -4.01 1.18
C ASN A 349 -13.16 -5.51 1.20
N ALA A 350 -14.07 -6.34 0.68
CA ALA A 350 -13.88 -7.78 0.59
C ALA A 350 -12.74 -8.19 -0.35
N ARG A 351 -12.46 -7.41 -1.42
CA ARG A 351 -11.28 -7.63 -2.28
C ARG A 351 -9.99 -7.32 -1.55
N ILE A 352 -9.94 -6.19 -0.86
CA ILE A 352 -8.80 -5.78 -0.05
C ILE A 352 -8.49 -6.87 1.00
N HIS A 353 -9.52 -7.41 1.67
CA HIS A 353 -9.40 -8.52 2.63
C HIS A 353 -9.09 -9.90 2.02
N ARG A 354 -9.26 -10.09 0.70
CA ARG A 354 -8.93 -11.35 -0.01
C ARG A 354 -7.60 -11.30 -0.74
N SER A 355 -7.18 -10.10 -1.18
CA SER A 355 -5.93 -9.86 -1.91
C SER A 355 -4.70 -10.16 -1.08
N THR A 356 -4.87 -9.99 0.22
CA THR A 356 -4.01 -10.36 1.31
C THR A 356 -4.99 -10.70 2.41
N ASP A 357 -4.69 -11.67 3.27
CA ASP A 357 -5.22 -11.55 4.62
C ASP A 357 -4.85 -10.13 5.03
N PHE A 358 -5.81 -9.19 5.03
CA PHE A 358 -5.45 -7.79 5.24
C PHE A 358 -4.75 -7.67 6.59
N THR A 359 -5.05 -8.59 7.52
CA THR A 359 -4.38 -8.99 8.78
C THR A 359 -2.94 -9.55 8.67
N HIS A 360 -2.55 -10.21 7.57
CA HIS A 360 -1.22 -10.79 7.32
C HIS A 360 -0.34 -9.96 6.36
N ALA A 361 -0.90 -9.22 5.40
CA ALA A 361 -0.18 -8.07 4.81
C ALA A 361 -0.05 -6.93 5.83
N THR A 362 -1.06 -6.75 6.70
CA THR A 362 -0.87 -6.08 7.98
C THR A 362 -0.15 -6.95 9.03
N GLY A 363 0.33 -8.16 8.73
CA GLY A 363 1.33 -8.83 9.56
C GLY A 363 2.63 -8.01 9.55
N ALA A 364 2.93 -7.43 8.38
CA ALA A 364 3.87 -6.33 8.25
C ALA A 364 3.32 -5.04 8.87
N LEU A 365 2.05 -4.66 8.64
CA LEU A 365 1.50 -3.47 9.31
C LEU A 365 1.42 -3.60 10.84
N SER A 366 1.57 -4.82 11.37
CA SER A 366 1.67 -5.26 12.77
C SER A 366 3.01 -5.03 13.42
N THR A 367 3.95 -4.63 12.59
CA THR A 367 5.28 -4.16 12.94
C THR A 367 5.60 -2.81 12.31
N ILE A 368 4.79 -2.32 11.34
CA ILE A 368 4.95 -0.99 10.75
C ILE A 368 4.35 0.07 11.68
N GLU A 369 5.25 0.69 12.41
CA GLU A 369 5.04 1.97 13.04
C GLU A 369 5.13 3.07 11.98
N GLY A 370 4.02 3.79 11.71
CA GLY A 370 4.04 5.00 10.88
C GLY A 370 2.97 5.09 9.80
N LEU A 371 2.53 6.31 9.52
CA LEU A 371 1.47 6.62 8.56
C LEU A 371 1.90 6.31 7.12
N ALA A 372 3.14 6.66 6.76
CA ALA A 372 3.66 6.49 5.40
C ALA A 372 3.66 5.05 4.93
N ALA A 373 4.12 4.16 5.79
CA ALA A 373 4.21 2.75 5.47
C ALA A 373 2.82 2.08 5.45
N ALA A 374 1.86 2.57 6.26
CA ALA A 374 0.45 2.19 6.12
C ALA A 374 -0.15 2.59 4.78
N GLN A 375 0.11 3.82 4.33
CA GLN A 375 -0.36 4.28 3.03
C GLN A 375 0.35 3.60 1.86
N LEU A 376 1.66 3.32 1.97
CA LEU A 376 2.41 2.55 0.97
C LEU A 376 1.83 1.15 0.80
N ALA A 377 1.61 0.43 1.90
CA ALA A 377 0.99 -0.90 1.85
C ALA A 377 -0.42 -0.85 1.24
N LEU A 378 -1.25 0.12 1.65
CA LEU A 378 -2.56 0.32 1.05
C LEU A 378 -2.46 0.59 -0.46
N THR A 379 -1.51 1.42 -0.89
CA THR A 379 -1.27 1.75 -2.30
C THR A 379 -1.01 0.47 -3.10
N ILE A 380 -0.05 -0.35 -2.66
CA ILE A 380 0.33 -1.60 -3.32
C ILE A 380 -0.85 -2.58 -3.38
N VAL A 381 -1.61 -2.72 -2.30
CA VAL A 381 -2.80 -3.60 -2.24
C VAL A 381 -3.90 -3.13 -3.18
N LEU A 382 -4.18 -1.82 -3.24
CA LEU A 382 -5.19 -1.27 -4.15
C LEU A 382 -4.76 -1.40 -5.62
N THR A 383 -3.48 -1.17 -5.91
CA THR A 383 -2.90 -1.39 -7.25
C THR A 383 -3.13 -2.83 -7.69
N ASP A 384 -2.73 -3.81 -6.89
CA ASP A 384 -2.94 -5.23 -7.22
C ASP A 384 -4.44 -5.57 -7.38
N ALA A 385 -5.29 -5.06 -6.48
CA ALA A 385 -6.73 -5.29 -6.58
C ALA A 385 -7.34 -4.72 -7.88
N ASN A 386 -6.84 -3.57 -8.36
CA ASN A 386 -7.22 -3.00 -9.64
C ASN A 386 -6.73 -3.87 -10.81
N LEU A 387 -5.45 -4.23 -10.83
CA LEU A 387 -4.85 -5.05 -11.89
C LEU A 387 -5.58 -6.39 -12.06
N ARG A 388 -5.97 -7.06 -10.97
CA ARG A 388 -6.79 -8.28 -11.03
C ARG A 388 -8.18 -8.04 -11.60
N THR A 389 -8.77 -6.90 -11.28
CA THR A 389 -10.09 -6.54 -11.82
C THR A 389 -10.01 -6.33 -13.33
N ILE A 390 -8.92 -5.71 -13.80
CA ILE A 390 -8.63 -5.52 -15.23
C ILE A 390 -8.39 -6.86 -15.92
N ALA A 391 -7.49 -7.69 -15.39
CA ALA A 391 -7.19 -9.01 -15.94
C ALA A 391 -8.43 -9.91 -16.00
N ALA A 392 -9.25 -9.92 -14.95
CA ALA A 392 -10.50 -10.69 -14.94
C ALA A 392 -11.54 -10.15 -15.94
N ALA A 393 -11.49 -8.87 -16.28
CA ALA A 393 -12.35 -8.29 -17.31
C ALA A 393 -11.87 -8.69 -18.71
N ALA A 394 -10.56 -8.62 -18.97
CA ALA A 394 -9.94 -9.05 -20.23
C ALA A 394 -10.23 -10.54 -20.52
N ALA A 395 -10.09 -11.41 -19.52
CA ALA A 395 -10.39 -12.83 -19.66
C ALA A 395 -11.87 -13.11 -19.98
N ARG A 396 -12.80 -12.27 -19.52
CA ARG A 396 -14.24 -12.40 -19.85
C ARG A 396 -14.56 -11.92 -21.27
N SER A 397 -13.84 -10.93 -21.79
CA SER A 397 -14.05 -10.47 -23.18
C SER A 397 -13.51 -11.44 -24.22
N GLU A 398 -12.57 -12.31 -23.85
CA GLU A 398 -11.99 -13.34 -24.72
C GLU A 398 -12.84 -14.62 -24.79
N GLN A 399 -13.79 -14.82 -23.87
CA GLN A 399 -14.72 -15.96 -23.91
C GLN A 399 -15.82 -15.70 -24.95
N PRO A 400 -15.98 -16.56 -25.99
CA PRO A 400 -17.06 -16.41 -26.94
C PRO A 400 -18.40 -16.51 -26.22
N ALA A 401 -19.36 -15.66 -26.61
CA ALA A 401 -20.70 -15.67 -26.02
C ALA A 401 -21.30 -17.09 -26.09
N PRO A 402 -21.87 -17.60 -24.99
CA PRO A 402 -22.59 -18.87 -25.05
C PRO A 402 -23.74 -18.71 -26.07
N HIS A 403 -23.71 -19.56 -27.09
CA HIS A 403 -24.69 -19.62 -28.16
C HIS A 403 -26.09 -19.97 -27.66
#